data_AF-A0AAA9ZBW1-F1
#
_entry.id   AF-A0AAA9ZBW1-F1
#
_cell.length_a   1.000
_cell.length_b   1.000
_cell.length_c   1.000
_cell.angle_alpha   90.00
_cell.angle_beta   90.00
_cell.angle_gamma   90.00
#
_symmetry.space_group_name_H-M   'P 1'
#
loop_
_entity.id
_entity.type
_entity.pdbx_description
1 polymer ?
#
loop_
_entity_poly.entity_id
_entity_poly.type
_entity_poly.pdbx_seq_one_letter_code
_entity_poly.pdbx_strand_id
1 'polypeptide(L)'
;MARLLLVLVFILHGCLVDTPQHPDDSDLLERIQYHRNVTDDPLTKEFILCGQKLLGWQDSEGNFQNEVIIKFFSDRYDAEQVKEVIEQCTLPSGETLADRAYGFYQCYFKHKKYAI
;
A
#
# COMPACT_ATOMS: atom_id res chain seq x y z
N MET A 1 3.20 -18.86 -4.30
CA MET A 1 1.98 -18.20 -3.81
C MET A 1 2.17 -17.55 -2.43
N ALA A 2 2.63 -18.26 -1.40
CA ALA A 2 2.73 -17.71 -0.02
C ALA A 2 3.77 -16.58 0.19
N ARG A 3 4.86 -16.51 -0.58
CA ARG A 3 6.08 -15.78 -0.19
C ARG A 3 5.99 -14.24 -0.11
N LEU A 4 5.04 -13.59 -0.75
CA LEU A 4 4.92 -12.10 -0.80
C LEU A 4 3.61 -11.57 -0.22
N LEU A 5 2.63 -12.46 0.02
CA LEU A 5 1.70 -12.22 1.12
C LEU A 5 2.45 -12.29 2.46
N LEU A 6 3.33 -13.27 2.66
CA LEU A 6 4.17 -13.36 3.87
C LEU A 6 5.09 -12.13 4.04
N VAL A 7 5.75 -11.67 2.97
CA VAL A 7 6.63 -10.47 3.05
C VAL A 7 5.83 -9.20 3.36
N LEU A 8 4.66 -9.01 2.75
CA LEU A 8 3.76 -7.91 3.12
C LEU A 8 3.34 -8.02 4.58
N VAL A 9 2.95 -9.21 5.05
CA VAL A 9 2.55 -9.43 6.44
C VAL A 9 3.69 -9.09 7.41
N PHE A 10 4.91 -9.60 7.22
CA PHE A 10 6.02 -9.33 8.16
C PHE A 10 6.50 -7.87 8.15
N ILE A 11 6.55 -7.22 6.99
CA ILE A 11 6.98 -5.83 6.89
C ILE A 11 5.92 -4.89 7.49
N LEU A 12 4.64 -5.18 7.26
CA LEU A 12 3.54 -4.37 7.76
C LEU A 12 3.29 -4.54 9.27
N HIS A 13 3.69 -5.66 9.88
CA HIS A 13 3.63 -5.81 11.35
C HIS A 13 4.50 -4.76 12.07
N GLY A 14 5.64 -4.36 11.51
CA GLY A 14 6.47 -3.29 12.08
C GLY A 14 5.73 -1.95 12.14
N CYS A 15 4.90 -1.66 11.13
CA CYS A 15 4.07 -0.45 11.10
C CYS A 15 2.96 -0.43 12.14
N LEU A 16 2.46 -1.59 12.59
CA LEU A 16 1.44 -1.65 13.65
C LEU A 16 2.03 -1.19 14.99
N VAL A 17 3.28 -1.56 15.29
CA VAL A 17 3.97 -1.22 16.54
C VAL A 17 4.26 0.29 16.65
N ASP A 18 4.57 0.94 15.53
CA ASP A 18 4.88 2.38 15.50
C ASP A 18 3.63 3.28 15.49
N THR A 19 2.43 2.72 15.28
CA THR A 19 1.19 3.50 15.34
C THR A 19 0.68 3.61 16.79
N PRO A 20 0.62 4.83 17.38
CA PRO A 20 0.36 5.04 18.82
C PRO A 20 -1.05 4.67 19.29
N GLN A 21 -1.88 4.09 18.43
CA GLN A 21 -3.29 3.77 18.69
C GLN A 21 -3.68 2.34 18.28
N HIS A 22 -2.72 1.48 17.94
CA HIS A 22 -3.04 0.11 17.54
C HIS A 22 -3.57 -0.70 18.74
N PRO A 23 -4.84 -1.14 18.75
CA PRO A 23 -5.31 -2.16 19.67
C PRO A 23 -4.67 -3.49 19.28
N ASP A 24 -4.18 -4.26 20.26
CA ASP A 24 -3.57 -5.59 20.05
C ASP A 24 -4.47 -6.59 19.27
N ASP A 25 -5.77 -6.31 19.15
CA ASP A 25 -6.79 -7.11 18.44
C ASP A 25 -7.31 -6.46 17.14
N SER A 26 -6.64 -5.45 16.59
CA SER A 26 -7.16 -4.75 15.41
C SER A 26 -6.98 -5.54 14.12
N ASP A 27 -8.09 -5.67 13.37
CA ASP A 27 -8.16 -6.26 12.04
C ASP A 27 -7.61 -5.35 10.92
N LEU A 28 -6.91 -4.26 11.28
CA LEU A 28 -6.43 -3.23 10.34
C LEU A 28 -5.58 -3.81 9.21
N LEU A 29 -4.64 -4.70 9.54
CA LEU A 29 -3.79 -5.35 8.54
C LEU A 29 -4.63 -6.16 7.55
N GLU A 30 -5.60 -6.95 8.05
CA GLU A 30 -6.49 -7.77 7.21
C GLU A 30 -7.36 -6.88 6.32
N ARG A 31 -7.94 -5.82 6.88
CA ARG A 31 -8.76 -4.84 6.15
C ARG A 31 -7.99 -4.23 5.00
N ILE A 32 -6.73 -3.82 5.22
CA ILE A 32 -5.91 -3.17 4.20
C ILE A 32 -5.40 -4.18 3.17
N GLN A 33 -4.93 -5.35 3.60
CA GLN A 33 -4.41 -6.39 2.70
C GLN A 33 -5.46 -6.87 1.70
N TYR A 34 -6.69 -7.05 2.15
CA TYR A 34 -7.78 -7.57 1.34
C TYR A 34 -8.75 -6.49 0.84
N HIS A 35 -8.45 -5.23 1.14
CA HIS A 35 -9.33 -4.09 0.81
C HIS A 35 -10.77 -4.29 1.27
N ARG A 36 -10.93 -4.69 2.54
CA ARG A 36 -12.20 -4.90 3.20
C ARG A 36 -12.46 -3.79 4.20
N ASN A 37 -13.55 -3.04 4.00
CA ASN A 37 -13.99 -1.98 4.92
C ASN A 37 -12.89 -0.98 5.29
N VAL A 38 -12.04 -0.59 4.34
CA VAL A 38 -10.93 0.35 4.61
C VAL A 38 -11.52 1.73 4.87
N THR A 39 -11.16 2.34 6.00
CA THR A 39 -11.68 3.64 6.42
C THR A 39 -10.70 4.76 6.09
N ASP A 40 -11.24 5.93 5.78
CA ASP A 40 -10.48 7.16 5.59
C ASP A 40 -10.26 7.82 6.97
N ASP A 41 -9.37 7.24 7.77
CA ASP A 41 -9.02 7.73 9.09
C ASP A 41 -7.48 7.84 9.25
N PRO A 42 -6.99 8.68 10.18
CA PRO A 42 -5.55 8.92 10.34
C PRO A 42 -4.74 7.64 10.58
N LEU A 43 -5.25 6.69 11.38
CA LEU A 43 -4.53 5.45 11.67
C LEU A 43 -4.37 4.60 10.40
N THR A 44 -5.43 4.46 9.60
CA THR A 44 -5.37 3.72 8.33
C THR A 44 -4.40 4.36 7.35
N LYS A 45 -4.43 5.69 7.21
CA LYS A 45 -3.55 6.41 6.27
C LYS A 45 -2.08 6.30 6.68
N GLU A 46 -1.77 6.50 7.96
CA GLU A 46 -0.40 6.40 8.48
C GLU A 46 0.15 4.98 8.37
N PHE A 47 -0.68 3.97 8.61
CA PHE A 47 -0.28 2.59 8.41
C PHE A 47 0.10 2.29 6.95
N ILE A 48 -0.72 2.74 6.00
CA ILE A 48 -0.45 2.58 4.56
C ILE A 48 0.83 3.32 4.16
N LEU A 49 1.00 4.56 4.64
CA LEU A 49 2.22 5.35 4.41
C LEU A 49 3.46 4.63 4.94
N CYS A 50 3.40 4.10 6.16
CA CYS A 50 4.51 3.35 6.75
C CYS A 50 4.90 2.15 5.88
N GLY A 51 3.91 1.35 5.44
CA GLY A 51 4.15 0.21 4.56
C GLY A 51 4.81 0.61 3.24
N GLN A 52 4.30 1.68 2.61
CA GLN A 52 4.86 2.18 1.35
C GLN A 52 6.29 2.70 1.50
N LYS A 53 6.61 3.37 2.60
CA LYS A 53 7.98 3.82 2.90
C LYS A 53 8.93 2.65 3.16
N LEU A 54 8.51 1.66 3.95
CA LEU A 54 9.33 0.46 4.21
C LEU A 54 9.60 -0.35 2.94
N LEU A 55 8.66 -0.37 1.99
CA LEU A 55 8.82 -1.03 0.70
C LEU A 55 9.57 -0.17 -0.33
N GLY A 56 9.92 1.08 0.02
CA GLY A 56 10.57 2.02 -0.89
C GLY A 56 9.69 2.48 -2.04
N TRP A 57 8.36 2.36 -1.92
CA TRP A 57 7.41 2.79 -2.94
C TRP A 57 7.21 4.30 -2.93
N GLN A 58 7.36 4.92 -1.77
CA GLN A 58 7.27 6.36 -1.59
C GLN A 58 8.51 6.85 -0.84
N ASP A 59 9.14 7.91 -1.33
CA ASP A 59 10.26 8.56 -0.65
C ASP A 59 9.79 9.50 0.48
N SER A 60 10.74 10.20 1.12
CA SER A 60 10.45 11.16 2.20
C SER A 60 9.65 12.39 1.75
N GLU A 61 9.65 12.71 0.46
CA GLU A 61 8.94 13.85 -0.12
C GLU A 61 7.57 13.47 -0.68
N GLY A 62 7.26 12.18 -0.71
CA GLY A 62 6.00 11.66 -1.18
C GLY A 62 6.00 11.25 -2.65
N ASN A 63 7.16 11.20 -3.31
CA ASN A 63 7.25 10.79 -4.71
C ASN A 63 7.21 9.26 -4.81
N PHE A 64 6.41 8.77 -5.75
CA PHE A 64 6.29 7.34 -6.00
C PHE A 64 7.44 6.82 -6.87
N GLN A 65 8.00 5.68 -6.45
CA GLN A 65 9.08 4.98 -7.13
C GLN A 65 8.50 3.91 -8.05
N ASN A 66 7.92 4.33 -9.18
CA ASN A 66 7.10 3.47 -10.05
C ASN A 66 7.80 2.16 -10.46
N GLU A 67 9.08 2.21 -10.81
CA GLU A 67 9.84 1.02 -11.21
C GLU A 67 9.95 -0.01 -10.07
N VAL A 68 10.10 0.45 -8.83
CA VAL A 68 10.14 -0.41 -7.63
C VAL A 68 8.80 -1.10 -7.45
N ILE A 69 7.71 -0.34 -7.56
CA ILE A 69 6.33 -0.85 -7.40
C ILE A 69 6.01 -1.85 -8.51
N ILE A 70 6.31 -1.51 -9.77
CA ILE A 70 6.06 -2.37 -10.93
C ILE A 70 6.82 -3.68 -10.77
N LYS A 71 8.11 -3.62 -10.45
CA LYS A 71 8.92 -4.82 -10.24
C LYS A 71 8.34 -5.71 -9.15
N PHE A 72 7.93 -5.11 -8.02
CA PHE A 72 7.36 -5.85 -6.90
C PHE A 72 6.10 -6.65 -7.27
N PHE A 73 5.16 -6.05 -8.02
CA PHE A 73 3.93 -6.73 -8.41
C PHE A 73 4.10 -7.63 -9.65
N SER A 74 5.02 -7.30 -10.55
CA SER A 74 5.28 -8.08 -11.78
C SER A 74 5.96 -9.42 -11.50
N ASP A 75 6.50 -9.64 -10.28
CA ASP A 75 6.93 -10.96 -9.81
C ASP A 75 5.78 -11.99 -9.79
N ARG A 76 4.52 -11.55 -9.90
CA ARG A 76 3.31 -12.38 -9.77
C ARG A 76 2.24 -12.14 -10.80
N TYR A 77 2.09 -10.89 -11.19
CA TYR A 77 1.03 -10.44 -12.06
C TYR A 77 1.63 -10.02 -13.39
N ASP A 78 0.77 -9.93 -14.40
CA ASP A 78 1.19 -9.49 -15.72
C ASP A 78 1.80 -8.08 -15.66
N ALA A 79 3.01 -7.93 -16.18
CA ALA A 79 3.79 -6.71 -16.04
C ALA A 79 3.16 -5.51 -16.75
N GLU A 80 2.49 -5.73 -17.88
CA GLU A 80 1.81 -4.66 -18.62
C GLU A 80 0.58 -4.17 -17.86
N GLN A 81 -0.24 -5.09 -17.33
CA GLN A 81 -1.38 -4.73 -16.48
C GLN A 81 -0.97 -4.04 -15.18
N VAL A 82 0.13 -4.49 -14.55
CA VAL A 82 0.70 -3.83 -13.37
C VAL A 82 1.12 -2.41 -13.74
N LYS A 83 1.92 -2.26 -14.79
CA LYS A 83 2.43 -0.96 -15.24
C LYS A 83 1.30 0.03 -15.53
N GLU A 84 0.27 -0.38 -16.27
CA GLU A 84 -0.91 0.44 -16.57
C GLU A 84 -1.54 1.02 -15.29
N VAL A 85 -1.76 0.17 -14.28
CA VAL A 85 -2.38 0.59 -13.01
C VAL A 85 -1.45 1.49 -12.20
N ILE A 86 -0.16 1.17 -12.12
CA ILE A 86 0.80 1.99 -11.37
C ILE A 86 0.91 3.39 -12.00
N GLU A 87 1.12 3.48 -13.31
CA GLU A 87 1.22 4.77 -14.01
C GLU A 87 -0.04 5.62 -13.87
N GLN A 88 -1.22 4.98 -13.85
CA GLN A 88 -2.49 5.67 -13.60
C GLN A 88 -2.62 6.19 -12.16
N CYS A 89 -2.11 5.46 -11.17
CA CYS A 89 -2.39 5.70 -9.76
C CYS A 89 -1.30 6.45 -9.00
N THR A 90 -0.10 6.61 -9.55
CA THR A 90 1.02 7.33 -8.92
C THR A 90 0.99 8.84 -9.17
N LEU A 91 -0.14 9.38 -9.60
CA LEU A 91 -0.31 10.82 -9.78
C LEU A 91 -0.37 11.48 -8.39
N PRO A 92 0.58 12.38 -8.06
CA PRO A 92 0.63 12.98 -6.73
C PRO A 92 -0.65 13.77 -6.46
N SER A 93 -1.40 13.34 -5.44
CA SER A 93 -2.68 13.95 -5.04
C SER A 93 -2.92 13.74 -3.54
N GLY A 94 -3.46 14.74 -2.86
CA GLY A 94 -3.64 14.74 -1.39
C GLY A 94 -2.77 15.77 -0.67
N GLU A 95 -3.26 16.27 0.47
CA GLU A 95 -2.66 17.37 1.23
C GLU A 95 -1.41 16.93 1.99
N THR A 96 -1.43 15.71 2.56
CA THR A 96 -0.32 15.11 3.30
C THR A 96 0.30 13.92 2.58
N LEU A 97 1.46 13.46 3.07
CA LEU A 97 2.06 12.21 2.58
C LEU A 97 1.14 11.01 2.79
N ALA A 98 0.43 10.99 3.93
CA ALA A 98 -0.50 9.92 4.27
C ALA A 98 -1.73 9.94 3.35
N ASP A 99 -2.22 11.12 2.96
CA ASP A 99 -3.29 11.24 1.96
C ASP A 99 -2.86 10.73 0.60
N ARG A 100 -1.64 11.06 0.16
CA ARG A 100 -1.08 10.55 -1.11
C ARG A 100 -0.95 9.03 -1.11
N ALA A 101 -0.40 8.47 -0.03
CA ALA A 101 -0.25 7.04 0.14
C ALA A 101 -1.60 6.32 0.11
N TYR A 102 -2.59 6.86 0.80
CA TYR A 102 -3.96 6.37 0.81
C TYR A 102 -4.65 6.50 -0.56
N GLY A 103 -4.47 7.62 -1.25
CA GLY A 103 -5.00 7.85 -2.59
C GLY A 103 -4.46 6.84 -3.62
N PHE A 104 -3.15 6.60 -3.61
CA PHE A 104 -2.53 5.55 -4.42
C PHE A 104 -3.13 4.17 -4.11
N TYR A 105 -3.23 3.83 -2.81
CA TYR A 105 -3.82 2.55 -2.37
C TYR A 105 -5.24 2.35 -2.90
N GLN A 106 -6.10 3.36 -2.73
CA GLN A 106 -7.49 3.32 -3.20
C GLN A 106 -7.56 3.20 -4.73
N CYS A 107 -6.77 3.98 -5.46
CA CYS A 107 -6.71 3.92 -6.91
C CYS A 107 -6.26 2.52 -7.40
N TYR A 108 -5.22 1.95 -6.80
CA TYR A 108 -4.69 0.65 -7.17
C TYR A 108 -5.75 -0.45 -7.03
N PHE A 109 -6.44 -0.53 -5.89
CA PHE A 109 -7.48 -1.54 -5.68
C PHE A 109 -8.70 -1.37 -6.58
N LYS A 110 -9.02 -0.14 -6.96
CA LYS A 110 -10.08 0.18 -7.92
C LYS A 110 -9.76 -0.27 -9.35
N HIS A 111 -8.49 -0.17 -9.76
CA HIS A 111 -8.08 -0.36 -11.16
C HIS A 111 -7.36 -1.69 -11.45
N LYS A 112 -6.86 -2.40 -10.43
CA LYS A 112 -6.21 -3.71 -10.63
C LYS A 112 -7.16 -4.71 -11.28
N LYS A 113 -6.65 -5.44 -12.27
CA LYS A 113 -7.41 -6.44 -13.06
C LYS A 113 -7.20 -7.88 -12.57
N TYR A 114 -6.46 -8.06 -11.47
CA TYR A 114 -6.08 -9.35 -10.91
C TYR A 114 -6.49 -9.50 -9.44
N ALA A 115 -6.76 -10.75 -9.04
CA ALA A 115 -7.05 -11.11 -7.65
C ALA A 115 -5.76 -11.12 -6.80
N ILE A 116 -5.90 -10.77 -5.53
CA ILE A 116 -4.82 -10.82 -4.52
C ILE A 116 -5.02 -12.04 -3.65
#